data_AF-A0A2N2FCF5-F1
#
_entry.id   AF-A0A2N2FCF5-F1
#
_cell.length_a   1.000
_cell.length_b   1.000
_cell.length_c   1.000
_cell.angle_alpha   90.00
_cell.angle_beta   90.00
_cell.angle_gamma   90.00
#
_symmetry.space_group_name_H-M   'P 1'
#
loop_
_entity.id
_entity.type
_entity.pdbx_description
1 polymer ?
#
loop_
_entity_poly.entity_id
_entity_poly.type
_entity_poly.pdbx_seq_one_letter_code
_entity_poly.pdbx_strand_id
1 'polypeptide(L)'
;MIRQSAAVLVHGYQKSAIASIKVPTLVIHGDADPLMPVEGGKETAQLIPGAKLLIIEGMGHDMPRETWQKIIDAISDHTIKKVSIS
;
A
#
# COMPACT_ATOMS: atom_id res chain seq x y z
N MET A 1 -3.31 0.35 -18.46
CA MET A 1 -2.20 0.97 -17.69
C MET A 1 -1.83 2.39 -18.13
N ILE A 2 -2.10 2.83 -19.37
CA ILE A 2 -1.67 4.15 -19.92
C ILE A 2 -1.92 5.34 -18.98
N ARG A 3 -3.13 5.45 -18.39
CA ARG A 3 -3.47 6.55 -17.47
C ARG A 3 -2.57 6.62 -16.23
N GLN A 4 -2.20 5.46 -15.67
CA GLN A 4 -1.43 5.39 -14.43
C GLN A 4 0.04 5.69 -14.70
N SER A 5 0.59 5.19 -15.81
CA SER A 5 1.94 5.51 -16.25
C SER A 5 2.11 7.00 -16.54
N ALA A 6 1.11 7.65 -17.14
CA ALA A 6 1.12 9.10 -17.35
C ALA A 6 1.11 9.89 -16.04
N ALA A 7 0.34 9.46 -15.04
CA ALA A 7 0.29 10.12 -13.74
C ALA A 7 1.65 10.11 -13.03
N VAL A 8 2.37 8.97 -13.08
CA VAL A 8 3.73 8.83 -12.52
C VAL A 8 4.70 9.79 -13.20
N LEU A 9 4.64 9.89 -14.53
CA LEU A 9 5.53 10.77 -15.30
C LEU A 9 5.32 12.26 -14.95
N VAL A 10 4.07 12.67 -14.72
CA VAL A 10 3.73 14.07 -14.46
C VAL A 10 4.02 14.49 -13.01
N HIS A 11 3.78 13.61 -12.03
CA HIS A 11 3.82 14.00 -10.61
C HIS A 11 5.13 13.63 -9.91
N GLY A 12 5.88 12.67 -10.47
CA GLY A 12 7.13 12.19 -9.87
C GLY A 12 6.94 11.68 -8.43
N TYR A 13 8.05 11.59 -7.69
CA TYR A 13 8.04 11.18 -6.29
C TYR A 13 7.76 12.37 -5.36
N GLN A 14 6.62 12.35 -4.67
CA GLN A 14 6.17 13.45 -3.82
C GLN A 14 6.28 13.14 -2.33
N LYS A 15 7.52 13.01 -1.84
CA LYS A 15 7.83 12.65 -0.44
C LYS A 15 7.07 13.50 0.59
N SER A 16 7.05 14.82 0.43
CA SER A 16 6.37 15.74 1.36
C SER A 16 4.84 15.56 1.37
N ALA A 17 4.24 15.22 0.22
CA ALA A 17 2.82 14.96 0.13
C ALA A 17 2.46 13.66 0.88
N ILE A 18 3.24 12.60 0.69
CA ILE A 18 3.07 11.33 1.39
C ILE A 18 3.19 11.53 2.91
N ALA A 19 4.23 12.23 3.37
CA ALA A 19 4.43 12.50 4.81
C ALA A 19 3.34 13.38 5.45
N SER A 20 2.54 14.08 4.63
CA SER A 20 1.45 14.92 5.13
C SER A 20 0.16 14.14 5.45
N ILE A 21 0.05 12.88 5.04
CA ILE A 21 -1.11 12.01 5.32
C ILE A 21 -1.25 11.78 6.83
N LYS A 22 -2.46 12.02 7.38
CA LYS A 22 -2.78 11.89 8.82
C LYS A 22 -3.83 10.83 9.17
N VAL A 23 -4.45 10.21 8.17
CA VAL A 23 -5.50 9.19 8.37
C VAL A 23 -4.88 7.80 8.49
N PRO A 24 -5.56 6.84 9.17
CA PRO A 24 -5.12 5.46 9.21
C PRO A 24 -4.87 4.92 7.80
N THR A 25 -3.63 4.47 7.55
CA THR A 25 -3.20 4.02 6.23
C THR A 25 -2.67 2.59 6.29
N LEU A 26 -3.06 1.79 5.30
CA LEU A 26 -2.52 0.45 5.05
C LEU A 26 -1.84 0.47 3.69
N VAL A 27 -0.56 0.10 3.66
CA VAL A 27 0.22 -0.13 2.44
C VAL A 27 0.31 -1.63 2.19
N ILE A 28 -0.07 -2.09 1.01
CA ILE A 28 0.02 -3.49 0.59
C ILE A 28 0.95 -3.57 -0.61
N HIS A 29 1.96 -4.44 -0.56
CA HIS A 29 2.96 -4.55 -1.64
C HIS A 29 3.43 -6.00 -1.82
N GLY A 30 3.76 -6.38 -3.05
CA GLY A 30 4.32 -7.70 -3.38
C GLY A 30 5.85 -7.69 -3.43
N ASP A 31 6.52 -8.61 -2.75
CA ASP A 31 8.00 -8.60 -2.71
C ASP A 31 8.68 -9.03 -4.02
N ALA A 32 7.92 -9.64 -4.93
CA ALA A 32 8.38 -10.09 -6.23
C ALA A 32 7.95 -9.15 -7.37
N ASP A 33 7.49 -7.93 -7.09
CA ASP A 33 7.11 -6.94 -8.11
C ASP A 33 8.35 -6.44 -8.90
N PRO A 34 8.47 -6.76 -10.20
CA PRO A 34 9.61 -6.35 -11.01
C PRO A 34 9.50 -4.91 -11.55
N LEU A 35 8.30 -4.31 -11.50
CA LEU A 35 8.04 -2.96 -12.00
C LEU A 35 8.19 -1.91 -10.88
N MET A 36 7.76 -2.26 -9.66
CA MET A 36 7.80 -1.39 -8.50
C MET A 36 8.48 -2.11 -7.33
N PRO A 37 9.78 -1.86 -7.06
CA PRO A 37 10.51 -2.54 -5.99
C PRO A 37 9.83 -2.38 -4.63
N VAL A 38 9.86 -3.44 -3.82
CA VAL A 38 9.24 -3.49 -2.48
C VAL A 38 9.71 -2.38 -1.53
N GLU A 39 10.93 -1.87 -1.74
CA GLU A 39 11.46 -0.75 -0.98
C GLU A 39 10.63 0.53 -1.12
N GLY A 40 9.98 0.76 -2.26
CA GLY A 40 9.06 1.89 -2.43
C GLY A 40 7.81 1.77 -1.55
N GLY A 41 7.28 0.55 -1.40
CA GLY A 41 6.18 0.26 -0.47
C GLY A 41 6.60 0.44 0.99
N LYS A 42 7.80 -0.04 1.35
CA LYS A 42 8.38 0.16 2.69
C LYS A 42 8.60 1.64 3.01
N GLU A 43 9.19 2.40 2.09
CA GLU A 43 9.43 3.84 2.27
C GLU A 43 8.10 4.60 2.43
N THR A 44 7.10 4.26 1.62
CA THR A 44 5.75 4.87 1.74
C THR A 44 5.15 4.63 3.13
N ALA A 45 5.22 3.41 3.64
CA ALA A 45 4.73 3.10 4.98
C ALA A 45 5.53 3.80 6.09
N GLN A 46 6.84 3.95 5.93
CA GLN A 46 7.68 4.66 6.90
C GLN A 46 7.39 6.17 6.94
N LEU A 47 7.02 6.77 5.81
CA LEU A 47 6.74 8.20 5.73
C LEU A 47 5.40 8.60 6.33
N ILE A 48 4.41 7.71 6.30
CA ILE A 48 3.06 7.99 6.80
C ILE A 48 3.00 7.64 8.29
N PRO A 49 2.79 8.61 9.20
CA PRO A 49 2.73 8.33 10.63
C PRO A 49 1.65 7.32 10.99
N GLY A 50 2.05 6.21 11.61
CA GLY A 50 1.13 5.16 12.05
C GLY A 50 0.59 4.26 10.94
N ALA A 51 1.16 4.31 9.73
CA ALA A 51 0.79 3.39 8.66
C ALA A 51 1.17 1.94 9.00
N LYS A 52 0.36 1.01 8.51
CA LYS A 52 0.64 -0.42 8.52
C LYS A 52 1.18 -0.84 7.16
N LEU A 53 2.06 -1.84 7.16
CA LEU A 53 2.60 -2.44 5.95
C LEU A 53 2.27 -3.93 5.90
N LEU A 54 1.72 -4.38 4.78
CA LEU A 54 1.52 -5.78 4.44
C LEU A 54 2.36 -6.12 3.21
N ILE A 55 3.37 -6.98 3.40
CA ILE A 55 4.12 -7.57 2.29
C ILE A 55 3.52 -8.94 1.96
N ILE A 56 3.27 -9.19 0.68
CA ILE A 56 2.79 -10.47 0.17
C ILE A 56 3.94 -11.14 -0.57
N GLU A 57 4.45 -12.20 0.05
CA GLU A 57 5.53 -13.03 -0.51
C GLU A 57 5.13 -13.66 -1.84
N GLY A 58 6.02 -13.56 -2.83
CA GLY A 58 5.83 -14.09 -4.17
C GLY A 58 4.86 -13.30 -5.05
N MET A 59 4.21 -12.26 -4.53
CA MET A 59 3.30 -11.44 -5.33
C MET A 59 4.09 -10.47 -6.19
N GLY A 60 3.83 -10.48 -7.49
CA GLY A 60 4.39 -9.54 -8.46
C GLY A 60 3.60 -8.23 -8.52
N HIS A 61 3.64 -7.59 -9.69
CA HIS A 61 2.88 -6.36 -9.94
C HIS A 61 1.36 -6.58 -9.98
N ASP A 62 0.96 -7.73 -10.52
CA ASP A 62 -0.44 -8.14 -10.54
C ASP A 62 -0.80 -8.89 -9.25
N MET A 63 -2.08 -8.89 -8.91
CA MET A 63 -2.64 -9.60 -7.75
C MET A 63 -3.29 -10.90 -8.22
N PRO A 64 -2.61 -12.06 -8.14
CA PRO A 64 -3.19 -13.32 -8.55
C PRO A 64 -4.26 -13.77 -7.52
N ARG A 65 -5.17 -14.65 -7.92
CA ARG A 65 -6.40 -14.94 -7.13
C ARG A 65 -6.12 -15.47 -5.73
N GLU A 66 -5.05 -16.23 -5.58
CA GLU A 66 -4.55 -16.77 -4.32
C GLU A 66 -4.20 -15.69 -3.29
N THR A 67 -3.86 -14.47 -3.70
CA THR A 67 -3.57 -13.37 -2.77
C THR A 67 -4.81 -12.59 -2.36
N TRP A 68 -5.93 -12.75 -3.08
CA TRP A 68 -7.12 -11.91 -2.90
C TRP A 68 -7.70 -12.02 -1.51
N GLN A 69 -7.81 -13.23 -0.94
CA GLN A 69 -8.36 -13.40 0.40
C GLN A 69 -7.55 -12.62 1.44
N LYS A 70 -6.22 -12.73 1.39
CA LYS A 70 -5.30 -12.01 2.29
C LYS A 70 -5.43 -10.49 2.13
N ILE A 71 -5.62 -9.99 0.91
CA ILE A 71 -5.82 -8.57 0.62
C ILE A 71 -7.18 -8.09 1.17
N ILE A 72 -8.24 -8.86 0.93
CA ILE A 72 -9.60 -8.56 1.38
C ILE A 72 -9.63 -8.48 2.91
N ASP A 73 -9.09 -9.48 3.60
CA ASP A 73 -9.05 -9.53 5.07
C ASP A 73 -8.31 -8.31 5.62
N ALA A 74 -7.15 -7.97 5.04
CA ALA A 74 -6.37 -6.81 5.47
C ALA A 74 -7.13 -5.48 5.29
N ILE A 75 -7.87 -5.32 4.19
CA ILE A 75 -8.71 -4.14 3.95
C ILE A 75 -9.88 -4.10 4.93
N SER A 76 -10.55 -5.24 5.15
CA SER A 76 -11.65 -5.34 6.11
C SER A 76 -11.19 -4.99 7.52
N ASP A 77 -10.10 -5.58 8.01
CA ASP A 77 -9.54 -5.31 9.33
C ASP A 77 -9.09 -3.85 9.50
N HIS A 78 -8.62 -3.22 8.42
CA HIS A 78 -8.21 -1.82 8.45
C HIS A 78 -9.39 -0.84 8.49
N THR A 79 -10.55 -1.24 7.96
CA THR A 79 -11.72 -0.36 7.83
C THR A 79 -12.77 -0.55 8.92
N ILE A 80 -12.72 -1.66 9.66
CA ILE A 80 -13.59 -1.87 10.82
C ILE A 80 -13.26 -0.83 11.90
N LYS A 81 -14.27 -0.04 12.30
CA LYS A 81 -14.17 0.80 13.50
C LYS A 81 -13.97 -0.11 14.71
N LYS A 82 -12.85 0.04 15.43
CA LYS A 82 -12.76 -0.48 16.80
C LYS A 82 -13.83 0.20 17.63
N VAL A 83 -14.89 -0.52 17.96
CA VAL A 83 -15.85 -0.08 18.97
C VAL A 83 -15.13 -0.20 20.31
N SER A 84 -14.65 0.93 20.82
CA SER A 84 -14.20 1.01 22.21
C SER A 84 -15.42 0.94 23.09
N ILE A 85 -15.70 -0.24 23.65
CA ILE A 85 -16.67 -0.38 24.73
C ILE A 85 -15.93 0.07 26.00
N SER A 86 -16.30 1.24 26.52
CA SER A 86 -15.91 1.75 27.83
C SER A 86 -16.74 1.12 28.93
#